data_AF-A0A0B1R5P7-F1
#
_entry.id   AF-A0A0B1R5P7-F1
#
_cell.length_a   1.000
_cell.length_b   1.000
_cell.length_c   1.000
_cell.angle_alpha   90.00
_cell.angle_beta   90.00
_cell.angle_gamma   90.00
#
_symmetry.space_group_name_H-M   'P 1'
#
loop_
_entity.id
_entity.type
_entity.pdbx_description
1 polymer ?
#
loop_
_entity_poly.entity_id
_entity_poly.type
_entity_poly.pdbx_seq_one_letter_code
_entity_poly.pdbx_strand_id
1 'polypeptide(L)'
;MSDKNLSEELFKPRFKHPETSSLVHRQHHHTMQVHSALEGDTQRCWYRMLNKLLWTWRGLTPQEISEVLARIAICDLEHTDDTQLDTVIGYRSGNWNYEWSKQAALWQQLAMQNENHDEAGQQWLHASNLYSIAAYPYIKGDELADQAQVLANRAYEEATKRLPGELKALTFQIAGGSPVTGFLHMPAQAEAPYPTVLLCGGLDSLQSDHYRLFHDYLAPRGIAMLTLDMPSVGFSSKWTLNQDTSQVHQHVLRELSNVPWIDHTRVALFGYRFGANVATRLAYLEVPRLRAVATLGAMVHNVFVDTQRQQQLPDMYMDMLASRLGMSSASDSNLRIELNRYSLKVQGLLGRRTPTPMLAAYWPDDLFSPEEEAQLIANSSAQGKVLAIPTKPVFSSFEKALNQICDWLAKQLGV
;
A
#
# COMPACT_ATOMS: atom_id res chain seq x y z
N MET A 1 0.65 -29.91 -40.59
CA MET A 1 0.85 -28.65 -39.87
C MET A 1 0.01 -27.63 -40.58
N SER A 2 -1.06 -27.09 -39.97
CA SER A 2 -1.87 -26.08 -40.65
C SER A 2 -1.09 -24.78 -40.71
N ASP A 3 -0.87 -24.26 -41.91
CA ASP A 3 -0.28 -22.94 -42.14
C ASP A 3 -1.08 -21.89 -41.37
N LYS A 4 -0.42 -21.21 -40.43
CA LYS A 4 -1.00 -20.08 -39.72
C LYS A 4 -1.31 -18.98 -40.74
N ASN A 5 -2.58 -18.59 -40.83
CA ASN A 5 -3.05 -17.59 -41.77
C ASN A 5 -2.46 -16.20 -41.42
N LEU A 6 -1.53 -15.69 -42.24
CA LEU A 6 -0.87 -14.39 -42.06
C LEU A 6 -1.85 -13.23 -41.85
N SER A 7 -3.06 -13.34 -42.41
CA SER A 7 -4.12 -12.36 -42.26
C SER A 7 -4.60 -12.26 -40.81
N GLU A 8 -4.68 -13.37 -40.07
CA GLU A 8 -5.08 -13.37 -38.65
C GLU A 8 -4.02 -12.74 -37.73
N GLU A 9 -2.74 -12.78 -38.11
CA GLU A 9 -1.67 -12.09 -37.37
C GLU A 9 -1.64 -10.59 -37.66
N LEU A 10 -1.89 -10.18 -38.91
CA LEU A 10 -1.87 -8.79 -39.35
C LEU A 10 -3.06 -7.99 -38.81
N PHE A 11 -4.23 -8.62 -38.64
CA PHE A 11 -5.46 -7.99 -38.17
C PHE A 11 -5.79 -8.24 -36.69
N LYS A 12 -4.93 -8.95 -35.95
CA LYS A 12 -5.05 -9.00 -34.48
C LYS A 12 -4.91 -7.57 -33.94
N PRO A 13 -5.90 -7.05 -33.20
CA PRO A 13 -5.79 -5.72 -32.62
C PRO A 13 -4.55 -5.69 -31.71
N ARG A 14 -3.51 -4.99 -32.17
CA ARG A 14 -2.34 -4.69 -31.35
C ARG A 14 -2.74 -3.51 -30.46
N PHE A 15 -3.31 -3.83 -29.30
CA PHE A 15 -3.52 -2.83 -28.27
C PHE A 15 -2.14 -2.35 -27.81
N LYS A 16 -1.77 -1.13 -28.22
CA LYS A 16 -0.65 -0.42 -27.64
C LYS A 16 -1.14 0.17 -26.32
N HIS A 17 -1.07 -0.62 -25.25
CA HIS A 17 -1.24 -0.09 -23.91
C HIS A 17 -0.10 0.90 -23.65
N PRO A 18 -0.38 2.15 -23.20
CA PRO A 18 0.65 3.07 -22.77
C PRO A 18 1.46 2.42 -21.64
N GLU A 19 2.78 2.59 -21.67
CA GLU A 19 3.65 2.08 -20.62
C GLU A 19 3.58 3.01 -19.39
N THR A 20 3.73 2.44 -18.20
CA THR A 20 3.44 3.09 -16.92
C THR A 20 4.15 4.43 -16.71
N SER A 21 5.43 4.58 -17.07
CA SER A 21 6.16 5.84 -16.86
C SER A 21 5.71 6.96 -17.78
N SER A 22 4.94 6.64 -18.84
CA SER A 22 4.39 7.64 -19.78
C SER A 22 3.03 8.21 -19.36
N LEU A 23 2.38 7.64 -18.34
CA LEU A 23 1.00 7.96 -17.96
C LEU A 23 0.86 9.29 -17.19
N VAL A 24 1.95 9.79 -16.62
CA VAL A 24 1.99 11.08 -15.92
C VAL A 24 2.92 12.00 -16.70
N HIS A 25 2.40 13.16 -17.10
CA HIS A 25 3.10 14.13 -17.92
C HIS A 25 3.74 15.18 -17.05
N ARG A 26 4.89 14.84 -16.47
CA ARG A 26 5.71 15.74 -15.65
C ARG A 26 7.14 15.83 -16.17
N GLN A 27 7.84 16.88 -15.74
CA GLN A 27 9.27 16.98 -16.01
C GLN A 27 10.00 16.07 -15.03
N HIS A 28 10.64 15.00 -15.56
CA HIS A 28 11.49 14.12 -14.79
C HIS A 28 12.81 14.81 -14.42
N HIS A 29 13.24 14.64 -13.18
CA HIS A 29 14.46 15.25 -12.65
C HIS A 29 15.53 14.17 -12.43
N HIS A 30 16.77 14.59 -12.21
CA HIS A 30 17.82 13.63 -11.86
C HIS A 30 17.49 12.93 -10.53
N THR A 31 17.31 11.62 -10.58
CA THR A 31 16.99 10.81 -9.42
C THR A 31 18.18 10.78 -8.46
N MET A 32 17.97 11.27 -7.23
CA MET A 32 18.93 11.08 -6.15
C MET A 32 18.84 9.65 -5.61
N GLN A 33 19.94 9.14 -5.05
CA GLN A 33 19.89 7.87 -4.33
C GLN A 33 19.09 8.03 -3.04
N VAL A 34 17.93 7.39 -2.99
CA VAL A 34 17.03 7.35 -1.84
C VAL A 34 16.93 5.91 -1.35
N HIS A 35 17.04 5.74 -0.04
CA HIS A 35 16.79 4.49 0.68
C HIS A 35 15.62 4.72 1.64
N SER A 36 14.59 3.89 1.54
CA SER A 36 13.49 3.83 2.51
C SER A 36 13.15 2.37 2.81
N ALA A 37 12.98 2.06 4.10
CA ALA A 37 12.52 0.74 4.51
C ALA A 37 11.11 0.40 3.96
N LEU A 38 10.30 1.41 3.64
CA LEU A 38 8.89 1.23 3.29
C LEU A 38 8.56 1.53 1.82
N GLU A 39 9.35 2.36 1.12
CA GLU A 39 9.22 2.63 -0.32
C GLU A 39 10.27 1.88 -1.14
N GLY A 40 11.30 1.35 -0.49
CA GLY A 40 12.42 0.70 -1.15
C GLY A 40 13.49 1.68 -1.61
N ASP A 41 14.27 1.22 -2.58
CA ASP A 41 15.47 1.92 -3.05
C ASP A 41 15.27 2.45 -4.46
N THR A 42 15.76 3.66 -4.71
CA THR A 42 16.06 4.06 -6.09
C THR A 42 17.24 3.22 -6.59
N GLN A 43 17.06 2.54 -7.71
CA GLN A 43 18.14 1.84 -8.39
C GLN A 43 18.46 2.57 -9.69
N ARG A 44 19.76 2.69 -10.00
CA ARG A 44 20.19 3.32 -11.26
C ARG A 44 19.56 2.61 -12.45
N CYS A 45 19.05 3.39 -13.40
CA CYS A 45 18.34 2.90 -14.60
C CYS A 45 17.00 2.22 -14.31
N TRP A 46 16.33 2.52 -13.20
CA TRP A 46 14.95 2.07 -12.94
C TRP A 46 14.05 3.28 -12.74
N TYR A 47 12.88 3.27 -13.36
CA TYR A 47 11.78 4.19 -13.06
C TYR A 47 11.22 3.88 -11.68
N ARG A 48 10.83 2.62 -11.45
CA ARG A 48 10.26 2.17 -10.18
C ARG A 48 11.29 2.15 -9.06
N MET A 49 10.85 2.52 -7.86
CA MET A 49 11.57 2.20 -6.63
C MET A 49 11.43 0.70 -6.34
N LEU A 50 12.53 0.06 -5.96
CA LEU A 50 12.56 -1.39 -5.75
C LEU A 50 12.54 -1.71 -4.25
N ASN A 51 11.40 -2.16 -3.75
CA ASN A 51 11.24 -2.50 -2.34
C ASN A 51 11.46 -3.98 -2.05
N LYS A 52 12.68 -4.45 -2.33
CA LYS A 52 13.07 -5.86 -2.13
C LYS A 52 12.87 -6.30 -0.67
N LEU A 53 13.09 -5.41 0.29
CA LEU A 53 12.85 -5.67 1.71
C LEU A 53 11.38 -6.02 1.96
N LEU A 54 10.45 -5.14 1.59
CA LEU A 54 9.03 -5.32 1.88
C LEU A 54 8.44 -6.46 1.06
N TRP A 55 8.86 -6.64 -0.19
CA TRP A 55 8.44 -7.77 -1.01
C TRP A 55 8.88 -9.10 -0.41
N THR A 56 10.10 -9.18 0.14
CA THR A 56 10.53 -10.36 0.89
C THR A 56 9.79 -10.53 2.20
N TRP A 57 9.56 -9.45 2.93
CA TRP A 57 8.76 -9.51 4.16
C TRP A 57 7.34 -10.03 3.87
N ARG A 58 6.70 -9.64 2.77
CA ARG A 58 5.38 -10.13 2.34
C ARG A 58 5.35 -11.63 1.98
N GLY A 59 6.50 -12.25 1.70
CA GLY A 59 6.61 -13.70 1.47
C GLY A 59 7.42 -14.10 0.24
N LEU A 60 7.89 -13.15 -0.59
CA LEU A 60 8.65 -13.49 -1.80
C LEU A 60 10.12 -13.80 -1.48
N THR A 61 10.72 -14.74 -2.21
CA THR A 61 12.14 -15.05 -1.99
C THR A 61 13.02 -13.99 -2.67
N PRO A 62 14.17 -13.59 -2.06
CA PRO A 62 15.11 -12.68 -2.72
C PRO A 62 15.63 -13.20 -4.06
N GLN A 63 15.75 -14.53 -4.19
CA GLN A 63 16.13 -15.18 -5.44
C GLN A 63 15.10 -14.92 -6.54
N GLU A 64 13.83 -15.21 -6.28
CA GLU A 64 12.78 -15.04 -7.27
C GLU A 64 12.60 -13.57 -7.67
N ILE A 65 12.63 -12.64 -6.71
CA ILE A 65 12.63 -11.20 -7.00
C ILE A 65 13.77 -10.87 -7.98
N SER A 66 14.96 -11.39 -7.72
CA SER A 66 16.13 -11.14 -8.58
C SER A 66 15.98 -11.78 -9.96
N GLU A 67 15.38 -12.96 -10.06
CA GLU A 67 15.11 -13.63 -11.34
C GLU A 67 14.14 -12.84 -12.22
N VAL A 68 13.04 -12.31 -11.65
CA VAL A 68 12.08 -11.48 -12.38
C VAL A 68 12.73 -10.17 -12.82
N LEU A 69 13.42 -9.48 -11.90
CA LEU A 69 14.11 -8.23 -12.22
C LEU A 69 15.20 -8.42 -13.27
N ALA A 70 15.90 -9.56 -13.28
CA ALA A 70 16.89 -9.88 -14.30
C ALA A 70 16.24 -10.02 -15.69
N ARG A 71 15.08 -10.69 -15.81
CA ARG A 71 14.36 -10.79 -17.09
C ARG A 71 13.93 -9.44 -17.64
N ILE A 72 13.52 -8.52 -16.76
CA ILE A 72 13.21 -7.13 -17.12
C ILE A 72 14.49 -6.43 -17.59
N ALA A 73 15.55 -6.47 -16.80
CA ALA A 73 16.79 -5.72 -17.03
C ALA A 73 17.58 -6.13 -18.29
N ILE A 74 17.49 -7.38 -18.75
CA ILE A 74 18.22 -7.84 -19.93
C ILE A 74 17.48 -7.61 -21.25
N CYS A 75 16.23 -7.12 -21.20
CA CYS A 75 15.42 -6.94 -22.38
C CYS A 75 15.95 -5.78 -23.24
N ASP A 76 16.05 -6.00 -24.54
CA ASP A 76 16.53 -5.03 -25.54
C ASP A 76 15.41 -4.49 -26.44
N LEU A 77 14.15 -4.79 -26.11
CA LEU A 77 13.00 -4.25 -26.81
C LEU A 77 12.82 -2.75 -26.54
N GLU A 78 11.97 -2.11 -27.34
CA GLU A 78 11.68 -0.67 -27.24
C GLU A 78 11.18 -0.27 -25.84
N HIS A 79 11.81 0.76 -25.27
CA HIS A 79 11.48 1.37 -23.98
C HIS A 79 10.83 2.74 -24.17
N THR A 80 10.02 3.19 -23.20
CA THR A 80 9.57 4.60 -23.15
C THR A 80 10.76 5.54 -22.95
N ASP A 81 11.69 5.12 -22.08
CA ASP A 81 12.96 5.79 -21.84
C ASP A 81 14.08 4.75 -21.87
N ASP A 82 14.95 4.84 -22.89
CA ASP A 82 16.06 3.89 -23.09
C ASP A 82 17.08 3.88 -21.92
N THR A 83 17.00 4.84 -20.99
CA THR A 83 17.82 4.85 -19.77
C THR A 83 17.18 4.11 -18.60
N GLN A 84 15.91 3.68 -18.72
CA GLN A 84 15.12 3.04 -17.67
C GLN A 84 14.70 1.62 -18.07
N LEU A 85 15.28 0.63 -17.41
CA LEU A 85 15.18 -0.81 -17.70
C LEU A 85 13.77 -1.39 -17.55
N ASP A 86 12.91 -0.82 -16.71
CA ASP A 86 11.56 -1.31 -16.44
C ASP A 86 10.46 -0.65 -17.28
N THR A 87 10.84 0.06 -18.33
CA THR A 87 9.92 0.82 -19.20
C THR A 87 9.72 0.20 -20.58
N VAL A 88 9.94 -1.11 -20.73
CA VAL A 88 9.65 -1.83 -21.98
C VAL A 88 8.18 -1.66 -22.37
N ILE A 89 7.94 -1.18 -23.59
CA ILE A 89 6.59 -0.81 -24.06
C ILE A 89 5.77 -2.06 -24.39
N GLY A 90 4.53 -2.10 -23.92
CA GLY A 90 3.53 -3.13 -24.26
C GLY A 90 3.63 -4.43 -23.46
N TYR A 91 2.55 -5.21 -23.45
CA TYR A 91 2.46 -6.45 -22.65
C TYR A 91 3.19 -7.63 -23.31
N ARG A 92 4.52 -7.66 -23.14
CA ARG A 92 5.43 -8.67 -23.72
C ARG A 92 6.65 -8.89 -22.83
N SER A 93 7.52 -9.83 -23.19
CA SER A 93 8.72 -10.12 -22.41
C SER A 93 9.55 -8.86 -22.15
N GLY A 94 10.08 -8.74 -20.94
CA GLY A 94 10.80 -7.57 -20.44
C GLY A 94 9.90 -6.47 -19.85
N ASN A 95 8.62 -6.39 -20.20
CA ASN A 95 7.70 -5.44 -19.57
C ASN A 95 7.44 -5.82 -18.10
N TRP A 96 7.44 -4.83 -17.22
CA TRP A 96 7.23 -4.99 -15.78
C TRP A 96 5.98 -5.84 -15.47
N ASN A 97 4.81 -5.39 -15.92
CA ASN A 97 3.54 -6.04 -15.63
C ASN A 97 3.52 -7.47 -16.18
N TYR A 98 4.09 -7.69 -17.37
CA TYR A 98 4.18 -9.00 -17.99
C TYR A 98 5.06 -9.98 -17.19
N GLU A 99 6.29 -9.60 -16.84
CA GLU A 99 7.24 -10.52 -16.20
C GLU A 99 6.80 -10.92 -14.79
N TRP A 100 6.24 -9.98 -14.02
CA TRP A 100 5.67 -10.25 -12.70
C TRP A 100 4.38 -11.07 -12.78
N SER A 101 3.45 -10.72 -13.68
CA SER A 101 2.20 -11.48 -13.85
C SER A 101 2.45 -12.89 -14.35
N LYS A 102 3.44 -13.07 -15.24
CA LYS A 102 3.88 -14.39 -15.70
C LYS A 102 4.43 -15.23 -14.55
N GLN A 103 5.25 -14.65 -13.67
CA GLN A 103 5.75 -15.34 -12.48
C GLN A 103 4.59 -15.73 -11.54
N ALA A 104 3.65 -14.80 -11.31
CA ALA A 104 2.47 -15.05 -10.49
C ALA A 104 1.60 -16.19 -11.03
N ALA A 105 1.42 -16.26 -12.35
CA ALA A 105 0.64 -17.30 -13.01
C ALA A 105 1.21 -18.71 -12.79
N LEU A 106 2.54 -18.84 -12.68
CA LEU A 106 3.18 -20.13 -12.34
C LEU A 106 2.75 -20.60 -10.94
N TRP A 107 2.78 -19.71 -9.95
CA TRP A 107 2.34 -20.02 -8.59
C TRP A 107 0.86 -20.31 -8.49
N GLN A 108 0.05 -19.54 -9.21
CA GLN A 108 -1.39 -19.80 -9.33
C GLN A 108 -1.64 -21.20 -9.92
N GLN A 109 -0.90 -21.61 -10.95
CA GLN A 109 -1.04 -22.94 -11.53
C GLN A 109 -0.64 -24.04 -10.54
N LEU A 110 0.46 -23.84 -9.80
CA LEU A 110 0.86 -24.76 -8.73
C LEU A 110 -0.23 -24.88 -7.66
N ALA A 111 -0.77 -23.75 -7.21
CA ALA A 111 -1.83 -23.71 -6.20
C ALA A 111 -3.12 -24.42 -6.66
N MET A 112 -3.45 -24.36 -7.96
CA MET A 112 -4.60 -25.07 -8.54
C MET A 112 -4.40 -26.59 -8.63
N GLN A 113 -3.14 -27.05 -8.71
CA GLN A 113 -2.79 -28.45 -8.86
C GLN A 113 -2.43 -29.12 -7.53
N ASN A 114 -2.25 -28.32 -6.46
CA ASN A 114 -1.87 -28.82 -5.16
C ASN A 114 -3.09 -29.31 -4.37
N GLU A 115 -3.07 -30.58 -3.97
CA GLU A 115 -4.12 -31.21 -3.16
C GLU A 115 -3.99 -30.85 -1.67
N ASN A 116 -2.81 -30.44 -1.21
CA ASN A 116 -2.62 -29.97 0.15
C ASN A 116 -3.22 -28.57 0.30
N HIS A 117 -4.29 -28.48 1.09
CA HIS A 117 -5.08 -27.25 1.24
C HIS A 117 -4.26 -26.06 1.75
N ASP A 118 -3.46 -26.26 2.80
CA ASP A 118 -2.68 -25.19 3.43
C ASP A 118 -1.53 -24.73 2.53
N GLU A 119 -0.85 -25.68 1.89
CA GLU A 119 0.23 -25.38 0.95
C GLU A 119 -0.31 -24.66 -0.30
N ALA A 120 -1.46 -25.09 -0.83
CA ALA A 120 -2.16 -24.39 -1.90
C ALA A 120 -2.52 -22.96 -1.46
N GLY A 121 -2.95 -22.76 -0.22
CA GLY A 121 -3.21 -21.43 0.36
C GLY A 121 -1.99 -20.52 0.33
N GLN A 122 -0.81 -21.04 0.73
CA GLN A 122 0.45 -20.30 0.66
C GLN A 122 0.86 -19.98 -0.77
N GLN A 123 0.69 -20.93 -1.70
CA GLN A 123 0.99 -20.73 -3.12
C GLN A 123 0.06 -19.66 -3.75
N TRP A 124 -1.22 -19.64 -3.38
CA TRP A 124 -2.15 -18.57 -3.78
C TRP A 124 -1.76 -17.21 -3.21
N LEU A 125 -1.35 -17.13 -1.94
CA LEU A 125 -0.88 -15.90 -1.33
C LEU A 125 0.39 -15.38 -2.03
N HIS A 126 1.29 -16.29 -2.38
CA HIS A 126 2.50 -16.00 -3.14
C HIS A 126 2.18 -15.42 -4.53
N ALA A 127 1.23 -16.04 -5.24
CA ALA A 127 0.73 -15.52 -6.51
C ALA A 127 0.10 -14.13 -6.36
N SER A 128 -0.70 -13.92 -5.31
CA SER A 128 -1.32 -12.62 -5.00
C SER A 128 -0.28 -11.51 -4.83
N ASN A 129 0.77 -11.77 -4.05
CA ASN A 129 1.88 -10.84 -3.85
C ASN A 129 2.59 -10.48 -5.16
N LEU A 130 2.85 -11.46 -6.04
CA LEU A 130 3.49 -11.23 -7.33
C LEU A 130 2.59 -10.42 -8.29
N TYR A 131 1.29 -10.71 -8.35
CA TYR A 131 0.33 -9.91 -9.13
C TYR A 131 0.21 -8.48 -8.59
N SER A 132 0.27 -8.30 -7.28
CA SER A 132 0.26 -6.97 -6.67
C SER A 132 1.49 -6.15 -7.11
N ILE A 133 2.68 -6.76 -7.10
CA ILE A 133 3.91 -6.11 -7.62
C ILE A 133 3.81 -5.85 -9.12
N ALA A 134 3.18 -6.73 -9.90
CA ALA A 134 2.97 -6.49 -11.33
C ALA A 134 2.17 -5.20 -11.61
N ALA A 135 1.31 -4.79 -10.68
CA ALA A 135 0.54 -3.56 -10.78
C ALA A 135 1.22 -2.33 -10.18
N TYR A 136 2.28 -2.49 -9.38
CA TYR A 136 2.99 -1.39 -8.73
C TYR A 136 3.56 -0.38 -9.76
N PRO A 137 3.41 0.95 -9.57
CA PRO A 137 2.86 1.65 -8.39
C PRO A 137 1.40 2.08 -8.55
N TYR A 138 0.58 1.31 -9.30
CA TYR A 138 -0.87 1.49 -9.48
C TYR A 138 -1.24 2.86 -10.06
N ILE A 139 -0.53 3.33 -11.09
CA ILE A 139 -0.86 4.59 -11.75
C ILE A 139 -2.22 4.47 -12.44
N LYS A 140 -3.13 5.40 -12.14
CA LYS A 140 -4.46 5.45 -12.75
C LYS A 140 -4.35 5.57 -14.26
N GLY A 141 -5.06 4.71 -14.99
CA GLY A 141 -5.02 4.62 -16.45
C GLY A 141 -4.07 3.55 -16.99
N ASP A 142 -3.30 2.87 -16.12
CA ASP A 142 -2.53 1.70 -16.49
C ASP A 142 -3.44 0.46 -16.54
N GLU A 143 -3.95 0.15 -17.73
CA GLU A 143 -4.84 -1.00 -17.94
C GLU A 143 -4.18 -2.35 -17.59
N LEU A 144 -2.86 -2.45 -17.73
CA LEU A 144 -2.12 -3.68 -17.38
C LEU A 144 -2.02 -3.82 -15.87
N ALA A 145 -1.81 -2.72 -15.14
CA ALA A 145 -1.83 -2.70 -13.69
C ALA A 145 -3.24 -3.00 -13.16
N ASP A 146 -4.29 -2.47 -13.77
CA ASP A 146 -5.68 -2.73 -13.38
C ASP A 146 -6.03 -4.23 -13.51
N GLN A 147 -5.59 -4.88 -14.61
CA GLN A 147 -5.75 -6.32 -14.78
C GLN A 147 -4.98 -7.11 -13.70
N ALA A 148 -3.73 -6.74 -13.43
CA ALA A 148 -2.92 -7.38 -12.40
C ALA A 148 -3.52 -7.21 -10.99
N GLN A 149 -4.12 -6.06 -10.66
CA GLN A 149 -4.85 -5.85 -9.39
C GLN A 149 -6.04 -6.80 -9.23
N VAL A 150 -6.82 -7.02 -10.30
CA VAL A 150 -7.94 -7.97 -10.28
C VAL A 150 -7.44 -9.38 -9.99
N LEU A 151 -6.33 -9.80 -10.62
CA LEU A 151 -5.71 -11.10 -10.38
C LEU A 151 -5.15 -11.22 -8.96
N ALA A 152 -4.52 -10.16 -8.45
CA ALA A 152 -4.01 -10.11 -7.08
C ALA A 152 -5.11 -10.35 -6.05
N ASN A 153 -6.24 -9.64 -6.18
CA ASN A 153 -7.38 -9.78 -5.27
C ASN A 153 -8.04 -11.15 -5.37
N ARG A 154 -8.20 -11.69 -6.58
CA ARG A 154 -8.75 -13.05 -6.76
C ARG A 154 -7.85 -14.12 -6.13
N ALA A 155 -6.53 -14.02 -6.35
CA ALA A 155 -5.57 -14.93 -5.72
C ALA A 155 -5.59 -14.80 -4.19
N TYR A 156 -5.78 -13.58 -3.67
CA TYR A 156 -5.91 -13.34 -2.24
C TYR A 156 -7.15 -14.00 -1.62
N GLU A 157 -8.31 -13.89 -2.28
CA GLU A 157 -9.54 -14.57 -1.84
C GLU A 157 -9.37 -16.09 -1.86
N GLU A 158 -8.67 -16.66 -2.85
CA GLU A 158 -8.38 -18.09 -2.87
C GLU A 158 -7.39 -18.50 -1.77
N ALA A 159 -6.39 -17.67 -1.47
CA ALA A 159 -5.46 -17.91 -0.37
C ALA A 159 -6.18 -17.93 0.98
N THR A 160 -6.98 -16.92 1.26
CA THR A 160 -7.63 -16.75 2.57
C THR A 160 -8.76 -17.75 2.85
N LYS A 161 -9.34 -18.39 1.83
CA LYS A 161 -10.22 -19.57 2.02
C LYS A 161 -9.46 -20.79 2.55
N ARG A 162 -8.14 -20.80 2.39
CA ARG A 162 -7.28 -21.95 2.66
C ARG A 162 -6.35 -21.78 3.85
N LEU A 163 -6.02 -20.54 4.19
CA LEU A 163 -5.12 -20.21 5.28
C LEU A 163 -5.87 -19.97 6.60
N PRO A 164 -5.19 -20.04 7.76
CA PRO A 164 -5.81 -19.77 9.05
C PRO A 164 -6.44 -18.37 9.15
N GLY A 165 -7.59 -18.31 9.84
CA GLY A 165 -8.42 -17.13 9.98
C GLY A 165 -9.58 -17.10 9.00
N GLU A 166 -10.54 -16.19 9.22
CA GLU A 166 -11.64 -15.96 8.28
C GLU A 166 -11.47 -14.60 7.59
N LEU A 167 -11.70 -14.55 6.28
CA LEU A 167 -11.82 -13.31 5.52
C LEU A 167 -13.30 -13.05 5.19
N LYS A 168 -13.78 -11.84 5.49
CA LYS A 168 -15.06 -11.34 4.99
C LYS A 168 -14.87 -10.06 4.21
N ALA A 169 -15.31 -10.06 2.96
CA ALA A 169 -15.47 -8.84 2.19
C ALA A 169 -16.73 -8.11 2.65
N LEU A 170 -16.56 -6.87 3.10
CA LEU A 170 -17.61 -5.99 3.58
C LEU A 170 -17.77 -4.83 2.61
N THR A 171 -19.00 -4.53 2.21
CA THR A 171 -19.31 -3.40 1.34
C THR A 171 -19.91 -2.28 2.16
N PHE A 172 -19.25 -1.12 2.16
CA PHE A 172 -19.70 0.07 2.87
C PHE A 172 -20.25 1.08 1.87
N GLN A 173 -21.46 1.57 2.14
CA GLN A 173 -22.03 2.67 1.37
C GLN A 173 -21.41 3.98 1.86
N ILE A 174 -20.78 4.72 0.95
CA ILE A 174 -20.12 5.98 1.27
C ILE A 174 -20.94 7.12 0.66
N ALA A 175 -21.35 8.08 1.50
CA ALA A 175 -22.13 9.21 1.04
C ALA A 175 -21.35 10.01 -0.02
N GLY A 176 -22.02 10.31 -1.14
CA GLY A 176 -21.43 11.13 -2.21
C GLY A 176 -20.55 10.38 -3.21
N GLY A 177 -20.54 9.04 -3.22
CA GLY A 177 -19.79 8.30 -4.24
C GLY A 177 -20.07 6.81 -4.30
N SER A 178 -19.13 6.06 -4.89
CA SER A 178 -19.26 4.62 -5.05
C SER A 178 -19.04 3.88 -3.71
N PRO A 179 -19.72 2.75 -3.49
CA PRO A 179 -19.45 1.91 -2.34
C PRO A 179 -17.99 1.44 -2.36
N VAL A 180 -17.43 1.22 -1.17
CA VAL A 180 -16.07 0.71 -1.01
C VAL A 180 -16.11 -0.68 -0.38
N THR A 181 -15.19 -1.53 -0.81
CA THR A 181 -15.02 -2.88 -0.27
C THR A 181 -13.85 -2.88 0.69
N GLY A 182 -14.08 -3.35 1.91
CA GLY A 182 -13.04 -3.63 2.89
C GLY A 182 -12.96 -5.11 3.21
N PHE A 183 -11.77 -5.57 3.56
CA PHE A 183 -11.53 -6.94 3.96
C PHE A 183 -11.35 -7.04 5.48
N LEU A 184 -12.30 -7.71 6.14
CA LEU A 184 -12.22 -8.04 7.56
C LEU A 184 -11.57 -9.40 7.74
N HIS A 185 -10.37 -9.40 8.31
CA HIS A 185 -9.62 -10.57 8.69
C HIS A 185 -9.90 -10.88 10.16
N MET A 186 -10.35 -12.09 10.47
CA MET A 186 -10.75 -12.50 11.81
C MET A 186 -9.86 -13.66 12.30
N PRO A 187 -9.27 -13.54 13.50
CA PRO A 187 -8.39 -14.57 14.05
C PRO A 187 -9.14 -15.86 14.37
N ALA A 188 -8.59 -17.02 13.98
CA ALA A 188 -9.19 -18.33 14.23
C ALA A 188 -9.19 -18.73 15.73
N GLN A 189 -8.32 -18.12 16.52
CA GLN A 189 -8.11 -18.39 17.95
C GLN A 189 -8.96 -17.53 18.89
N ALA A 190 -9.82 -16.66 18.36
CA ALA A 190 -10.71 -15.82 19.17
C ALA A 190 -12.13 -15.84 18.58
N GLU A 191 -13.08 -15.30 19.33
CA GLU A 191 -14.50 -15.25 18.92
C GLU A 191 -15.00 -13.80 18.81
N ALA A 192 -15.98 -13.59 17.94
CA ALA A 192 -16.64 -12.30 17.77
C ALA A 192 -17.45 -11.90 19.02
N PRO A 193 -17.64 -10.60 19.30
CA PRO A 193 -17.15 -9.45 18.53
C PRO A 193 -15.68 -9.14 18.81
N TYR A 194 -14.90 -8.95 17.74
CA TYR A 194 -13.45 -8.77 17.81
C TYR A 194 -13.06 -7.31 18.10
N PRO A 195 -12.09 -7.06 18.99
CA PRO A 195 -11.37 -5.79 18.94
C PRO A 195 -10.68 -5.68 17.58
N THR A 196 -10.76 -4.51 16.94
CA THR A 196 -10.38 -4.37 15.54
C THR A 196 -9.38 -3.24 15.34
N VAL A 197 -8.35 -3.52 14.55
CA VAL A 197 -7.49 -2.50 13.96
C VAL A 197 -7.99 -2.22 12.55
N LEU A 198 -8.40 -0.98 12.28
CA LEU A 198 -8.61 -0.49 10.92
C LEU A 198 -7.27 0.01 10.37
N LEU A 199 -6.76 -0.69 9.36
CA LEU A 199 -5.53 -0.35 8.68
C LEU A 199 -5.77 0.74 7.65
N CYS A 200 -5.02 1.84 7.76
CA CYS A 200 -4.90 2.87 6.74
C CYS A 200 -3.58 2.64 6.01
N GLY A 201 -3.64 2.12 4.77
CA GLY A 201 -2.47 1.72 3.99
C GLY A 201 -1.73 2.87 3.30
N GLY A 202 -0.65 2.51 2.57
CA GLY A 202 0.09 3.42 1.71
C GLY A 202 -0.68 3.76 0.42
N LEU A 203 -0.16 4.72 -0.36
CA LEU A 203 -0.70 5.04 -1.69
C LEU A 203 -0.24 4.06 -2.77
N ASP A 204 0.71 3.18 -2.45
CA ASP A 204 1.39 2.21 -3.30
C ASP A 204 1.21 0.77 -2.80
N SER A 205 0.08 0.49 -2.15
CA SER A 205 -0.24 -0.84 -1.63
C SER A 205 -1.70 -1.17 -1.85
N LEU A 206 -1.98 -2.45 -2.08
CA LEU A 206 -3.34 -2.98 -2.05
C LEU A 206 -3.71 -3.41 -0.63
N GLN A 207 -5.00 -3.38 -0.31
CA GLN A 207 -5.51 -3.92 0.95
C GLN A 207 -5.18 -5.41 1.12
N SER A 208 -5.03 -6.17 0.03
CA SER A 208 -4.60 -7.57 -0.02
C SER A 208 -3.10 -7.80 0.28
N ASP A 209 -2.27 -6.76 0.37
CA ASP A 209 -0.84 -6.90 0.66
C ASP A 209 -0.52 -7.21 2.14
N HIS A 210 -1.53 -7.26 2.99
CA HIS A 210 -1.36 -7.14 4.45
C HIS A 210 -1.67 -8.43 5.23
N TYR A 211 -1.84 -9.58 4.56
CA TYR A 211 -2.11 -10.85 5.26
C TYR A 211 -1.10 -11.14 6.36
N ARG A 212 0.19 -10.94 6.08
CA ARG A 212 1.26 -11.18 7.05
C ARG A 212 1.13 -10.30 8.30
N LEU A 213 0.76 -9.03 8.14
CA LEU A 213 0.52 -8.13 9.29
C LEU A 213 -0.58 -8.68 10.20
N PHE A 214 -1.66 -9.17 9.60
CA PHE A 214 -2.73 -9.83 10.34
C PHE A 214 -2.26 -11.13 10.98
N HIS A 215 -1.78 -12.09 10.18
CA HIS A 215 -1.47 -13.45 10.61
C HIS A 215 -0.35 -13.51 11.66
N ASP A 216 0.76 -12.80 11.45
CA ASP A 216 1.95 -12.92 12.31
C ASP A 216 1.86 -12.02 13.55
N TYR A 217 1.08 -10.92 13.52
CA TYR A 217 1.13 -9.89 14.56
C TYR A 217 -0.22 -9.62 15.24
N LEU A 218 -1.30 -9.41 14.49
CA LEU A 218 -2.60 -9.05 15.11
C LEU A 218 -3.38 -10.28 15.58
N ALA A 219 -3.44 -11.32 14.73
CA ALA A 219 -4.20 -12.53 15.02
C ALA A 219 -3.74 -13.23 16.32
N PRO A 220 -2.43 -13.39 16.60
CA PRO A 220 -1.94 -13.98 17.85
C PRO A 220 -2.39 -13.24 19.11
N ARG A 221 -2.81 -11.97 18.98
CA ARG A 221 -3.33 -11.11 20.06
C ARG A 221 -4.86 -11.08 20.09
N GLY A 222 -5.54 -11.89 19.28
CA GLY A 222 -7.00 -11.93 19.18
C GLY A 222 -7.61 -10.69 18.53
N ILE A 223 -6.83 -9.96 17.73
CA ILE A 223 -7.26 -8.69 17.11
C ILE A 223 -7.61 -8.94 15.64
N ALA A 224 -8.81 -8.51 15.24
CA ALA A 224 -9.21 -8.49 13.84
C ALA A 224 -8.57 -7.32 13.09
N MET A 225 -8.38 -7.48 11.78
CA MET A 225 -7.84 -6.43 10.92
C MET A 225 -8.83 -6.11 9.81
N LEU A 226 -9.32 -4.87 9.78
CA LEU A 226 -10.10 -4.33 8.66
C LEU A 226 -9.18 -3.53 7.76
N THR A 227 -9.09 -3.88 6.48
CA THR A 227 -8.30 -3.14 5.49
C THR A 227 -9.20 -2.44 4.49
N LEU A 228 -8.76 -1.30 3.98
CA LEU A 228 -9.38 -0.54 2.89
C LEU A 228 -8.30 -0.06 1.94
N ASP A 229 -8.58 -0.06 0.64
CA ASP A 229 -7.73 0.65 -0.30
C ASP A 229 -7.87 2.16 -0.12
N MET A 230 -6.75 2.87 -0.22
CA MET A 230 -6.74 4.33 -0.25
C MET A 230 -7.50 4.83 -1.50
N PRO A 231 -8.10 6.03 -1.45
CA PRO A 231 -8.72 6.64 -2.64
C PRO A 231 -7.77 6.55 -3.85
N SER A 232 -8.34 6.20 -5.02
CA SER A 232 -7.69 6.01 -6.32
C SER A 232 -6.85 4.74 -6.52
N VAL A 233 -6.86 3.81 -5.54
CA VAL A 233 -6.22 2.50 -5.64
C VAL A 233 -7.25 1.39 -5.47
N GLY A 234 -7.04 0.23 -6.13
CA GLY A 234 -7.80 -0.99 -5.89
C GLY A 234 -9.33 -0.81 -5.95
N PHE A 235 -10.02 -1.31 -4.92
CA PHE A 235 -11.48 -1.19 -4.80
C PHE A 235 -11.95 0.26 -4.57
N SER A 236 -11.06 1.17 -4.19
CA SER A 236 -11.30 2.60 -4.01
C SER A 236 -10.88 3.44 -5.23
N SER A 237 -10.56 2.82 -6.37
CA SER A 237 -10.14 3.47 -7.63
C SER A 237 -11.09 4.55 -8.17
N LYS A 238 -12.39 4.43 -7.86
CA LYS A 238 -13.43 5.41 -8.24
C LYS A 238 -13.40 6.69 -7.40
N TRP A 239 -12.75 6.65 -6.24
CA TRP A 239 -12.51 7.82 -5.41
C TRP A 239 -11.22 8.50 -5.85
N THR A 240 -11.19 9.83 -5.80
CA THR A 240 -9.95 10.60 -5.99
C THR A 240 -9.50 11.12 -4.64
N LEU A 241 -8.21 11.05 -4.37
CA LEU A 241 -7.66 11.58 -3.13
C LEU A 241 -7.88 13.10 -3.10
N ASN A 242 -8.46 13.60 -2.01
CA ASN A 242 -8.75 15.00 -1.81
C ASN A 242 -8.31 15.44 -0.39
N GLN A 243 -8.45 16.72 -0.08
CA GLN A 243 -7.99 17.31 1.19
C GLN A 243 -8.71 16.75 2.43
N ASP A 244 -9.93 16.25 2.26
CA ASP A 244 -10.60 15.41 3.25
C ASP A 244 -10.06 13.97 3.16
N THR A 245 -8.75 13.82 3.44
CA THR A 245 -7.99 12.59 3.19
C THR A 245 -8.61 11.35 3.84
N SER A 246 -9.31 11.54 4.97
CA SER A 246 -9.92 10.46 5.73
C SER A 246 -11.40 10.22 5.43
N GLN A 247 -12.00 10.87 4.44
CA GLN A 247 -13.45 10.81 4.17
C GLN A 247 -13.99 9.38 4.11
N VAL A 248 -13.35 8.52 3.30
CA VAL A 248 -13.77 7.11 3.12
C VAL A 248 -13.65 6.35 4.44
N HIS A 249 -12.50 6.45 5.10
CA HIS A 249 -12.23 5.76 6.36
C HIS A 249 -13.13 6.24 7.50
N GLN A 250 -13.49 7.53 7.51
CA GLN A 250 -14.39 8.12 8.50
C GLN A 250 -15.80 7.53 8.40
N HIS A 251 -16.32 7.36 7.17
CA HIS A 251 -17.62 6.74 6.95
C HIS A 251 -17.59 5.27 7.38
N VAL A 252 -16.57 4.52 6.98
CA VAL A 252 -16.43 3.11 7.41
C VAL A 252 -16.36 3.02 8.94
N LEU A 253 -15.56 3.87 9.59
CA LEU A 253 -15.44 3.90 11.05
C LEU A 253 -16.78 4.16 11.76
N ARG A 254 -17.64 5.01 11.19
CA ARG A 254 -18.98 5.29 11.73
C ARG A 254 -19.95 4.12 11.55
N GLU A 255 -19.80 3.36 10.46
CA GLU A 255 -20.63 2.18 10.16
C GLU A 255 -20.23 0.92 10.92
N LEU A 256 -19.08 0.91 11.62
CA LEU A 256 -18.63 -0.31 12.34
C LEU A 256 -19.60 -0.78 13.43
N SER A 257 -20.46 0.10 13.98
CA SER A 257 -21.51 -0.33 14.92
C SER A 257 -22.56 -1.25 14.28
N ASN A 258 -22.66 -1.26 12.95
CA ASN A 258 -23.57 -2.10 12.19
C ASN A 258 -22.91 -3.43 11.75
N VAL A 259 -21.62 -3.63 12.04
CA VAL A 259 -20.87 -4.83 11.66
C VAL A 259 -20.84 -5.80 12.86
N PRO A 260 -21.58 -6.92 12.83
CA PRO A 260 -21.79 -7.77 14.01
C PRO A 260 -20.51 -8.47 14.51
N TRP A 261 -19.51 -8.62 13.63
CA TRP A 261 -18.24 -9.25 13.99
C TRP A 261 -17.29 -8.30 14.73
N ILE A 262 -17.52 -6.99 14.71
CA ILE A 262 -16.60 -6.00 15.26
C ILE A 262 -17.14 -5.44 16.56
N ASP A 263 -16.30 -5.45 17.61
CA ASP A 263 -16.56 -4.66 18.80
C ASP A 263 -16.23 -3.19 18.51
N HIS A 264 -17.25 -2.44 18.10
CA HIS A 264 -17.11 -1.03 17.74
C HIS A 264 -16.68 -0.13 18.91
N THR A 265 -16.64 -0.63 20.15
CA THR A 265 -16.12 0.08 21.33
C THR A 265 -14.63 -0.16 21.56
N ARG A 266 -14.03 -1.12 20.83
CA ARG A 266 -12.62 -1.50 20.86
C ARG A 266 -12.03 -1.43 19.45
N VAL A 267 -12.01 -0.21 18.90
CA VAL A 267 -11.41 0.08 17.59
C VAL A 267 -10.16 0.94 17.75
N ALA A 268 -9.10 0.56 17.06
CA ALA A 268 -7.89 1.36 16.91
C ALA A 268 -7.55 1.52 15.43
N LEU A 269 -6.76 2.55 15.09
CA LEU A 269 -6.24 2.72 13.73
C LEU A 269 -4.76 2.40 13.69
N PHE A 270 -4.31 1.79 12.61
CA PHE A 270 -2.90 1.68 12.28
C PHE A 270 -2.64 2.33 10.92
N GLY A 271 -1.87 3.42 10.90
CA GLY A 271 -1.56 4.15 9.68
C GLY A 271 -0.13 3.90 9.20
N TYR A 272 0.00 3.45 7.96
CA TYR A 272 1.28 3.18 7.30
C TYR A 272 1.55 4.23 6.21
N ARG A 273 2.72 4.87 6.22
CA ARG A 273 3.08 5.95 5.26
C ARG A 273 2.03 7.06 5.19
N PHE A 274 1.47 7.31 4.02
CA PHE A 274 0.38 8.27 3.82
C PHE A 274 -0.88 7.88 4.61
N GLY A 275 -1.14 6.60 4.86
CA GLY A 275 -2.22 6.16 5.73
C GLY A 275 -2.11 6.67 7.17
N ALA A 276 -0.90 7.04 7.62
CA ALA A 276 -0.73 7.76 8.89
C ALA A 276 -1.38 9.15 8.88
N ASN A 277 -1.45 9.82 7.73
CA ASN A 277 -2.20 11.07 7.57
C ASN A 277 -3.68 10.84 7.88
N VAL A 278 -4.26 9.82 7.27
CA VAL A 278 -5.67 9.44 7.47
C VAL A 278 -5.93 9.07 8.93
N ALA A 279 -5.12 8.17 9.49
CA ALA A 279 -5.30 7.68 10.85
C ALA A 279 -5.15 8.80 11.89
N THR A 280 -4.12 9.65 11.73
CA THR A 280 -3.89 10.80 12.62
C THR A 280 -5.00 11.83 12.50
N ARG A 281 -5.50 12.09 11.28
CA ARG A 281 -6.65 12.99 11.08
C ARG A 281 -7.89 12.49 11.80
N LEU A 282 -8.20 11.19 11.70
CA LEU A 282 -9.32 10.58 12.40
C LEU A 282 -9.18 10.59 13.93
N ALA A 283 -7.95 10.60 14.47
CA ALA A 283 -7.70 10.75 15.90
C ALA A 283 -8.26 12.06 16.49
N TYR A 284 -8.51 13.08 15.65
CA TYR A 284 -9.16 14.33 16.02
C TYR A 284 -10.66 14.36 15.71
N LEU A 285 -11.07 13.71 14.63
CA LEU A 285 -12.44 13.81 14.12
C LEU A 285 -13.39 12.79 14.75
N GLU A 286 -12.86 11.63 15.16
CA GLU A 286 -13.64 10.49 15.63
C GLU A 286 -13.18 10.02 17.03
N VAL A 287 -12.78 10.97 17.87
CA VAL A 287 -12.31 10.73 19.26
C VAL A 287 -13.18 9.73 20.03
N PRO A 288 -14.53 9.81 20.04
CA PRO A 288 -15.36 8.90 20.83
C PRO A 288 -15.35 7.44 20.33
N ARG A 289 -14.86 7.20 19.11
CA ARG A 289 -14.89 5.89 18.44
C ARG A 289 -13.54 5.17 18.46
N LEU A 290 -12.47 5.86 18.86
CA LEU A 290 -11.11 5.34 18.78
C LEU A 290 -10.49 5.17 20.16
N ARG A 291 -9.91 3.99 20.39
CA ARG A 291 -9.10 3.71 21.57
C ARG A 291 -7.67 4.20 21.42
N ALA A 292 -7.12 4.11 20.22
CA ALA A 292 -5.75 4.50 19.93
C ALA A 292 -5.50 4.65 18.43
N VAL A 293 -4.42 5.36 18.10
CA VAL A 293 -3.85 5.40 16.76
C VAL A 293 -2.36 5.07 16.84
N ALA A 294 -1.93 4.05 16.11
CA ALA A 294 -0.52 3.81 15.85
C ALA A 294 -0.16 4.27 14.43
N THR A 295 1.06 4.73 14.23
CA THR A 295 1.59 5.09 12.91
C THR A 295 2.99 4.55 12.72
N LEU A 296 3.33 4.21 11.49
CA LEU A 296 4.64 3.73 11.09
C LEU A 296 5.11 4.47 9.84
N GLY A 297 6.23 5.20 9.97
CA GLY A 297 6.81 5.99 8.89
C GLY A 297 5.82 7.04 8.38
N ALA A 298 5.24 7.83 9.28
CA ALA A 298 4.16 8.75 8.96
C ALA A 298 4.53 9.91 8.01
N MET A 299 3.62 10.24 7.09
CA MET A 299 3.68 11.45 6.27
C MET A 299 2.53 12.38 6.65
N VAL A 300 2.78 13.40 7.49
CA VAL A 300 1.73 14.31 8.00
C VAL A 300 2.03 15.79 7.79
N HIS A 301 3.29 16.20 7.55
CA HIS A 301 3.64 17.60 7.34
C HIS A 301 4.76 17.87 6.33
N ASN A 302 6.00 17.49 6.62
CA ASN A 302 7.20 18.00 5.96
C ASN A 302 7.21 17.68 4.47
N VAL A 303 6.91 16.44 4.09
CA VAL A 303 6.90 16.04 2.67
C VAL A 303 5.89 16.84 1.82
N PHE A 304 4.89 17.43 2.46
CA PHE A 304 3.84 18.20 1.80
C PHE A 304 4.16 19.68 1.65
N VAL A 305 5.05 20.22 2.49
CA VAL A 305 5.32 21.68 2.56
C VAL A 305 6.77 22.02 2.24
N ASP A 306 7.71 21.10 2.44
CA ASP A 306 9.13 21.32 2.22
C ASP A 306 9.49 21.10 0.75
N THR A 307 9.75 22.21 0.07
CA THR A 307 10.09 22.24 -1.36
C THR A 307 11.40 21.51 -1.66
N GLN A 308 12.40 21.60 -0.77
CA GLN A 308 13.69 20.93 -0.98
C GLN A 308 13.52 19.43 -0.83
N ARG A 309 12.78 18.98 0.18
CA ARG A 309 12.46 17.56 0.36
C ARG A 309 11.68 17.00 -0.84
N GLN A 310 10.69 17.74 -1.33
CA GLN A 310 9.93 17.36 -2.53
C GLN A 310 10.79 17.25 -3.79
N GLN A 311 11.86 18.04 -3.92
CA GLN A 311 12.81 17.92 -5.05
C GLN A 311 13.68 16.66 -4.97
N GLN A 312 13.82 16.07 -3.78
CA GLN A 312 14.61 14.85 -3.57
C GLN A 312 13.76 13.58 -3.75
N LEU A 313 12.44 13.70 -3.82
CA LEU A 313 11.55 12.56 -4.03
C LEU A 313 11.75 11.99 -5.45
N PRO A 314 11.85 10.66 -5.60
CA PRO A 314 11.98 10.02 -6.90
C PRO A 314 10.76 10.29 -7.80
N ASP A 315 10.98 10.38 -9.11
CA ASP A 315 9.94 10.72 -10.09
C ASP A 315 8.74 9.77 -10.02
N MET A 316 8.97 8.46 -9.91
CA MET A 316 7.88 7.48 -9.74
C MET A 316 6.98 7.79 -8.54
N TYR A 317 7.54 8.24 -7.41
CA TYR A 317 6.73 8.58 -6.24
C TYR A 317 5.92 9.86 -6.48
N MET A 318 6.55 10.81 -7.15
CA MET A 318 5.98 12.07 -7.55
C MET A 318 4.85 11.89 -8.59
N ASP A 319 4.98 10.94 -9.50
CA ASP A 319 3.97 10.55 -10.47
C ASP A 319 2.82 9.80 -9.82
N MET A 320 3.12 8.92 -8.86
CA MET A 320 2.09 8.30 -8.02
C MET A 320 1.26 9.37 -7.31
N LEU A 321 1.88 10.33 -6.61
CA LEU A 321 1.15 11.43 -5.94
C LEU A 321 0.27 12.20 -6.94
N ALA A 322 0.81 12.59 -8.09
CA ALA A 322 0.05 13.28 -9.13
C ALA A 322 -1.15 12.44 -9.61
N SER A 323 -0.95 11.15 -9.83
CA SER A 323 -1.99 10.20 -10.22
C SER A 323 -3.12 10.11 -9.18
N ARG A 324 -2.76 9.98 -7.89
CA ARG A 324 -3.75 9.88 -6.79
C ARG A 324 -4.64 11.12 -6.66
N LEU A 325 -4.05 12.28 -6.92
CA LEU A 325 -4.71 13.58 -6.86
C LEU A 325 -5.50 13.93 -8.12
N GLY A 326 -5.44 13.11 -9.17
CA GLY A 326 -6.04 13.43 -10.48
C GLY A 326 -5.34 14.57 -11.21
N MET A 327 -4.05 14.74 -10.94
CA MET A 327 -3.19 15.83 -11.43
C MET A 327 -2.09 15.32 -12.38
N SER A 328 -2.38 14.26 -13.16
CA SER A 328 -1.41 13.60 -14.06
C SER A 328 -0.82 14.51 -15.14
N SER A 329 -1.46 15.65 -15.46
CA SER A 329 -0.96 16.64 -16.42
C SER A 329 -0.62 17.99 -15.78
N ALA A 330 -0.55 18.06 -14.45
CA ALA A 330 -0.24 19.30 -13.74
C ALA A 330 1.25 19.57 -13.73
N SER A 331 1.62 20.85 -13.76
CA SER A 331 3.01 21.25 -13.52
C SER A 331 3.44 20.91 -12.08
N ASP A 332 4.74 20.71 -11.89
CA ASP A 332 5.35 20.51 -10.57
C ASP A 332 4.95 21.62 -9.58
N SER A 333 4.89 22.88 -10.02
CA SER A 333 4.48 24.00 -9.17
C SER A 333 3.05 23.84 -8.65
N ASN A 334 2.12 23.44 -9.52
CA ASN A 334 0.72 23.27 -9.15
C ASN A 334 0.53 22.07 -8.22
N LEU A 335 1.24 20.96 -8.50
CA LEU A 335 1.23 19.81 -7.62
C LEU A 335 1.76 20.15 -6.22
N ARG A 336 2.86 20.91 -6.11
CA ARG A 336 3.40 21.36 -4.81
C ARG A 336 2.41 22.22 -4.04
N ILE A 337 1.73 23.16 -4.72
CA ILE A 337 0.69 24.00 -4.11
C ILE A 337 -0.45 23.12 -3.57
N GLU A 338 -0.87 22.11 -4.32
CA GLU A 338 -1.92 21.21 -3.87
C GLU A 338 -1.47 20.34 -2.70
N LEU A 339 -0.26 19.76 -2.76
CA LEU A 339 0.30 18.93 -1.68
C LEU A 339 0.32 19.65 -0.33
N ASN A 340 0.58 20.97 -0.30
CA ASN A 340 0.55 21.76 0.95
C ASN A 340 -0.75 21.59 1.75
N ARG A 341 -1.89 21.41 1.07
CA ARG A 341 -3.21 21.24 1.71
C ARG A 341 -3.38 19.89 2.41
N TYR A 342 -2.49 18.93 2.17
CA TYR A 342 -2.49 17.61 2.79
C TYR A 342 -1.73 17.58 4.12
N SER A 343 -1.02 18.65 4.45
CA SER A 343 -0.39 18.74 5.76
C SER A 343 -1.43 18.91 6.86
N LEU A 344 -1.43 17.99 7.83
CA LEU A 344 -2.32 18.06 8.99
C LEU A 344 -1.99 19.24 9.92
N LYS A 345 -0.77 19.78 9.86
CA LYS A 345 -0.40 21.01 10.55
C LYS A 345 -0.98 22.24 9.86
N VAL A 346 -0.94 22.29 8.53
CA VAL A 346 -1.58 23.36 7.73
C VAL A 346 -3.11 23.32 7.89
N GLN A 347 -3.69 22.11 7.99
CA GLN A 347 -5.11 21.92 8.32
C GLN A 347 -5.47 22.31 9.77
N GLY A 348 -4.50 22.69 10.61
CA GLY A 348 -4.73 23.07 12.01
C GLY A 348 -5.08 21.91 12.95
N LEU A 349 -4.85 20.67 12.52
CA LEU A 349 -5.10 19.48 13.33
C LEU A 349 -3.90 19.15 14.23
N LEU A 350 -2.69 19.17 13.66
CA LEU A 350 -1.45 18.98 14.42
C LEU A 350 -0.93 20.31 14.96
N GLY A 351 -0.46 20.31 16.21
CA GLY A 351 -0.17 21.51 17.00
C GLY A 351 -1.17 21.77 18.13
N ARG A 352 -2.27 21.02 18.18
CA ARG A 352 -3.20 20.94 19.32
C ARG A 352 -3.31 19.51 19.84
N ARG A 353 -3.57 19.35 21.14
CA ARG A 353 -3.67 18.02 21.76
C ARG A 353 -5.05 17.39 21.54
N THR A 354 -5.08 16.16 21.03
CA THR A 354 -6.25 15.26 21.10
C THR A 354 -6.13 14.34 22.32
N PRO A 355 -7.23 13.97 23.00
CA PRO A 355 -7.19 12.97 24.07
C PRO A 355 -6.85 11.56 23.58
N THR A 356 -7.01 11.28 22.28
CA THR A 356 -6.71 9.97 21.68
C THR A 356 -5.22 9.61 21.86
N PRO A 357 -4.87 8.49 22.51
CA PRO A 357 -3.50 8.00 22.59
C PRO A 357 -2.92 7.75 21.21
N MET A 358 -1.71 8.26 20.96
CA MET A 358 -1.02 8.06 19.68
C MET A 358 0.41 7.55 19.85
N LEU A 359 0.76 6.51 19.10
CA LEU A 359 2.13 6.03 18.96
C LEU A 359 2.62 6.32 17.54
N ALA A 360 3.80 6.92 17.41
CA ALA A 360 4.42 7.19 16.12
C ALA A 360 5.80 6.56 16.03
N ALA A 361 5.93 5.55 15.16
CA ALA A 361 7.17 4.86 14.89
C ALA A 361 7.85 5.39 13.63
N TYR A 362 9.17 5.54 13.65
CA TYR A 362 9.94 6.13 12.55
C TYR A 362 11.34 5.51 12.44
N TRP A 363 11.95 5.62 11.26
CA TRP A 363 13.37 5.36 11.07
C TRP A 363 14.15 6.68 11.05
N PRO A 364 15.33 6.75 11.68
CA PRO A 364 16.24 7.87 11.47
C PRO A 364 16.57 8.04 9.99
N ASP A 365 16.70 9.30 9.55
CA ASP A 365 17.10 9.67 8.19
C ASP A 365 16.15 9.21 7.06
N ASP A 366 14.90 8.84 7.36
CA ASP A 366 13.88 8.57 6.34
C ASP A 366 13.45 9.89 5.64
N LEU A 367 13.73 9.98 4.33
CA LEU A 367 13.43 11.14 3.49
C LEU A 367 11.93 11.49 3.48
N PHE A 368 11.06 10.49 3.52
CA PHE A 368 9.62 10.68 3.44
C PHE A 368 9.00 10.92 4.81
N SER A 369 9.56 10.31 5.85
CA SER A 369 9.07 10.37 7.24
C SER A 369 10.18 10.67 8.23
N PRO A 370 10.65 11.93 8.29
CA PRO A 370 11.69 12.29 9.23
C PRO A 370 11.15 12.28 10.67
N GLU A 371 12.05 12.28 11.66
CA GLU A 371 11.71 12.21 13.09
C GLU A 371 10.67 13.26 13.51
N GLU A 372 10.73 14.45 12.91
CA GLU A 372 9.82 15.55 13.22
C GLU A 372 8.35 15.20 12.95
N GLU A 373 8.06 14.28 12.01
CA GLU A 373 6.70 13.77 11.79
C GLU A 373 6.20 13.04 13.04
N ALA A 374 6.99 12.08 13.53
CA ALA A 374 6.64 11.26 14.69
C ALA A 374 6.55 12.11 15.96
N GLN A 375 7.48 13.05 16.13
CA GLN A 375 7.46 13.98 17.25
C GLN A 375 6.26 14.91 17.21
N LEU A 376 5.85 15.39 16.02
CA LEU A 376 4.66 16.21 15.84
C LEU A 376 3.38 15.46 16.22
N ILE A 377 3.26 14.18 15.80
CA ILE A 377 2.12 13.33 16.18
C ILE A 377 2.10 13.11 17.69
N ALA A 378 3.22 12.67 18.28
CA ALA A 378 3.29 12.37 19.71
C ALA A 378 3.00 13.62 20.58
N ASN A 379 3.58 14.78 20.26
CA ASN A 379 3.33 16.02 21.00
C ASN A 379 1.88 16.50 20.91
N SER A 380 1.17 16.09 19.86
CA SER A 380 -0.22 16.44 19.62
C SER A 380 -1.22 15.41 20.18
N SER A 381 -0.76 14.39 20.91
CA SER A 381 -1.59 13.47 21.69
C SER A 381 -1.43 13.72 23.20
N ALA A 382 -2.51 13.52 23.97
CA ALA A 382 -2.45 13.53 25.43
C ALA A 382 -1.57 12.39 26.00
N GLN A 383 -1.47 11.27 25.29
CA GLN A 383 -0.65 10.12 25.65
C GLN A 383 0.23 9.71 24.45
N GLY A 384 0.98 10.68 23.94
CA GLY A 384 1.88 10.50 22.81
C GLY A 384 3.10 9.66 23.14
N LYS A 385 3.46 8.74 22.25
CA LYS A 385 4.70 7.96 22.33
C LYS A 385 5.41 7.96 20.98
N VAL A 386 6.72 8.17 21.00
CA VAL A 386 7.58 7.98 19.84
C VAL A 386 8.28 6.63 19.96
N LEU A 387 8.46 5.94 18.82
CA LEU A 387 9.23 4.70 18.72
C LEU A 387 10.27 4.81 17.59
N ALA A 388 11.53 5.04 17.96
CA ALA A 388 12.63 4.99 17.00
C ALA A 388 12.96 3.54 16.61
N ILE A 389 13.09 3.28 15.32
CA ILE A 389 13.40 1.96 14.77
C ILE A 389 14.86 1.98 14.27
N PRO A 390 15.74 1.10 14.79
CA PRO A 390 17.10 0.99 14.26
C PRO A 390 17.11 0.64 12.77
N THR A 391 18.01 1.26 12.01
CA THR A 391 18.16 0.99 10.57
C THR A 391 18.85 -0.33 10.28
N LYS A 392 19.59 -0.90 11.24
CA LYS A 392 20.33 -2.16 11.10
C LYS A 392 20.23 -3.02 12.38
N PRO A 393 20.01 -4.33 12.27
CA PRO A 393 19.61 -5.06 11.06
C PRO A 393 18.16 -4.72 10.70
N VAL A 394 17.89 -4.38 9.44
CA VAL A 394 16.60 -3.82 9.02
C VAL A 394 15.42 -4.77 9.27
N PHE A 395 15.54 -6.06 8.93
CA PHE A 395 14.45 -7.05 9.12
C PHE A 395 14.10 -7.25 10.60
N SER A 396 15.08 -7.52 11.46
CA SER A 396 14.83 -7.76 12.88
C SER A 396 14.36 -6.50 13.61
N SER A 397 14.84 -5.33 13.19
CA SER A 397 14.39 -4.05 13.75
C SER A 397 12.95 -3.74 13.34
N PHE A 398 12.60 -4.02 12.08
CA PHE A 398 11.24 -3.87 11.57
C PHE A 398 10.26 -4.83 12.26
N GLU A 399 10.61 -6.12 12.37
CA GLU A 399 9.81 -7.12 13.07
C GLU A 399 9.60 -6.78 14.56
N LYS A 400 10.66 -6.32 15.23
CA LYS A 400 10.58 -5.87 16.62
C LYS A 400 9.66 -4.66 16.77
N ALA A 401 9.75 -3.70 15.85
CA ALA A 401 8.89 -2.52 15.86
C ALA A 401 7.42 -2.89 15.66
N LEU A 402 7.10 -3.78 14.70
CA LEU A 402 5.73 -4.26 14.48
C LEU A 402 5.16 -4.97 15.71
N ASN A 403 5.95 -5.82 16.38
CA ASN A 403 5.53 -6.44 17.64
C ASN A 403 5.25 -5.41 18.73
N GLN A 404 6.15 -4.43 18.92
CA GLN A 404 5.95 -3.37 19.90
C GLN A 404 4.72 -2.49 19.61
N ILE A 405 4.45 -2.22 18.33
CA ILE A 405 3.23 -1.50 17.90
C ILE A 405 1.99 -2.34 18.22
N CYS A 406 1.98 -3.62 17.85
CA CYS A 406 0.83 -4.49 18.08
C CYS A 406 0.59 -4.78 19.56
N ASP A 407 1.63 -4.93 20.38
CA ASP A 407 1.53 -5.03 21.84
C ASP A 407 0.94 -3.76 22.44
N TRP A 408 1.37 -2.60 21.94
CA TRP A 408 0.82 -1.32 22.39
C TRP A 408 -0.65 -1.19 21.99
N LEU A 409 -1.02 -1.53 20.75
CA LEU A 409 -2.42 -1.54 20.30
C LEU A 409 -3.28 -2.50 21.11
N ALA A 410 -2.81 -3.73 21.37
CA ALA A 410 -3.49 -4.72 22.21
C ALA A 410 -3.82 -4.17 23.60
N LYS A 411 -2.83 -3.53 24.24
CA LYS A 411 -3.04 -2.87 25.54
C LYS A 411 -4.11 -1.77 25.49
N GLN A 412 -4.15 -0.96 24.42
CA GLN A 412 -5.15 0.10 24.28
C GLN A 412 -6.56 -0.45 23.98
N LEU A 413 -6.62 -1.59 23.30
CA LEU A 413 -7.85 -2.32 23.00
C LEU A 413 -8.32 -3.17 24.20
N GLY A 414 -7.48 -3.40 25.20
CA GLY A 414 -7.82 -4.16 26.40
C GLY A 414 -7.79 -5.67 26.19
N VAL A 415 -6.86 -6.16 25.36
CA VAL A 415 -6.58 -7.58 25.12
C VAL A 415 -5.15 -7.97 25.49
#